data_AF-A0A961L0I3-F1
#
_entry.id   AF-A0A961L0I3-F1
#
_cell.length_a   1.000
_cell.length_b   1.000
_cell.length_c   1.000
_cell.angle_alpha   90.00
_cell.angle_beta   90.00
_cell.angle_gamma   90.00
#
_symmetry.space_group_name_H-M   'P 1'
#
loop_
_entity.id
_entity.type
_entity.pdbx_description
1 polymer ?
#
loop_
_entity_poly.entity_id
_entity_poly.type
_entity_poly.pdbx_seq_one_letter_code
_entity_poly.pdbx_strand_id
1 'polypeptide(L)'
;MKPNDPSIDPPGEGRLAFAPPDHPPIPRARIGVILANLGTPDGTDYRSMRRYLSEFLSDRRVIDYSPWFWQPLLQLVILSRRPFRSGKAYRGIWNNEAD
;
A
#
# COMPACT_ATOMS: atom_id res chain seq x y z
N MET A 1 -25.89 13.63 29.82
CA MET A 1 -25.52 13.76 28.39
C MET A 1 -25.50 15.24 28.07
N LYS A 2 -24.39 15.80 27.56
CA LYS A 2 -24.34 17.24 27.28
C LYS A 2 -24.96 17.50 25.89
N PRO A 3 -25.83 18.53 25.73
CA PRO A 3 -26.53 18.80 24.48
C PRO A 3 -25.64 19.05 23.24
N ASN A 4 -24.34 19.33 23.42
CA ASN A 4 -23.42 19.73 22.35
C ASN A 4 -22.12 18.92 22.36
N ASP A 5 -22.19 17.60 22.52
CA ASP A 5 -21.01 16.73 22.41
C ASP A 5 -20.62 16.54 20.93
N PRO A 6 -19.42 17.01 20.49
CA PRO A 6 -18.99 16.91 19.09
C PRO A 6 -18.72 15.46 18.62
N SER A 7 -18.77 14.48 19.53
CA SER A 7 -18.60 13.06 19.23
C SER A 7 -19.89 12.31 18.88
N ILE A 8 -21.03 13.00 18.83
CA ILE A 8 -22.36 12.42 18.61
C ILE A 8 -23.04 13.11 17.43
N ASP A 9 -23.65 12.33 16.53
CA ASP A 9 -24.49 12.86 15.46
C ASP A 9 -25.96 12.91 15.97
N PRO A 10 -26.62 14.09 15.99
CA PRO A 10 -28.04 14.21 16.31
C PRO A 10 -28.94 13.88 15.10
N PRO A 11 -30.21 13.46 15.30
CA PRO A 11 -31.15 13.26 14.20
C PRO A 11 -31.40 14.58 13.44
N GLY A 12 -31.45 14.51 12.12
CA GLY A 12 -31.63 15.67 11.23
C GLY A 12 -30.33 16.35 10.78
N GLU A 13 -29.16 15.88 11.24
CA GLU A 13 -27.86 16.50 10.91
C GLU A 13 -26.81 15.45 10.48
N GLY A 14 -25.85 15.86 9.65
CA GLY A 14 -24.75 15.01 9.21
C GLY A 14 -25.21 13.68 8.56
N ARG A 15 -24.80 12.55 9.14
CA ARG A 15 -25.16 11.19 8.65
C ARG A 15 -26.59 10.78 8.98
N LEU A 16 -27.25 11.48 9.90
CA LEU A 16 -28.62 11.22 10.35
C LEU A 16 -29.62 12.23 9.77
N ALA A 17 -29.28 12.87 8.65
CA ALA A 17 -30.14 13.88 8.01
C ALA A 17 -31.58 13.40 7.72
N PHE A 18 -31.79 12.09 7.58
CA PHE A 18 -33.09 11.48 7.30
C PHE A 18 -33.65 10.67 8.47
N ALA A 19 -33.03 10.75 9.66
CA ALA A 19 -33.51 10.03 10.82
C ALA A 19 -34.80 10.67 11.36
N PRO A 20 -35.78 9.86 11.82
CA PRO A 20 -36.96 10.36 12.53
C PRO A 20 -36.60 11.23 13.76
N PRO A 21 -37.45 12.19 14.16
CA PRO A 21 -37.16 13.09 15.29
C PRO A 21 -36.96 12.38 16.64
N ASP A 22 -37.53 11.17 16.77
CA ASP A 22 -37.46 10.30 17.95
C ASP A 22 -36.27 9.32 17.91
N HIS A 23 -35.44 9.37 16.88
CA HIS A 23 -34.28 8.49 16.75
C HIS A 23 -33.20 8.84 17.79
N PRO A 24 -32.65 7.85 18.52
CA PRO A 24 -31.63 8.11 19.53
C PRO A 24 -30.34 8.65 18.90
N PRO A 25 -29.64 9.59 19.54
CA PRO A 25 -28.37 10.08 19.05
C PRO A 25 -27.30 8.97 19.14
N ILE A 26 -26.50 8.82 18.07
CA ILE A 26 -25.46 7.77 17.99
C ILE A 26 -24.05 8.36 17.91
N PRO A 27 -23.02 7.63 18.38
CA PRO A 27 -21.63 8.08 18.26
C PRO A 27 -21.21 8.26 16.80
N ARG A 28 -20.49 9.34 16.53
CA ARG A 28 -19.98 9.69 15.21
C ARG A 28 -18.96 8.65 14.74
N ALA A 29 -19.21 8.05 13.59
CA ALA A 29 -18.31 7.04 13.04
C ALA A 29 -16.94 7.66 12.66
N ARG A 30 -15.86 7.08 13.16
CA ARG A 30 -14.49 7.47 12.80
C ARG A 30 -14.14 6.92 11.42
N ILE A 31 -13.60 7.76 10.55
CA ILE A 31 -13.15 7.36 9.24
C ILE A 31 -11.67 6.94 9.35
N GLY A 32 -11.39 5.67 9.12
CA GLY A 32 -10.02 5.19 8.93
C GLY A 32 -9.63 5.30 7.46
N VAL A 33 -8.50 5.93 7.16
CA VAL A 33 -7.93 6.00 5.81
C VAL A 33 -6.68 5.13 5.76
N ILE A 34 -6.62 4.21 4.80
CA ILE A 34 -5.42 3.40 4.52
C ILE A 34 -4.79 3.96 3.25
N LEU A 35 -3.58 4.52 3.38
CA LEU A 35 -2.74 4.84 2.25
C LEU A 35 -1.80 3.66 2.00
N ALA A 36 -1.94 3.02 0.84
CA ALA A 36 -1.10 1.89 0.44
C ALA A 36 -0.40 2.19 -0.88
N ASN A 37 0.87 1.80 -0.97
CA ASN A 37 1.67 1.78 -2.18
C ASN A 37 2.44 0.45 -2.18
N LEU A 38 2.87 -0.01 -3.36
CA LEU A 38 3.76 -1.17 -3.53
C LEU A 38 5.14 -0.94 -2.88
N GLY A 39 5.50 0.31 -2.62
CA GLY A 39 6.81 0.70 -2.11
C GLY A 39 7.87 0.73 -3.21
N THR A 40 9.05 1.17 -2.82
CA THR A 40 10.25 1.25 -3.66
C THR A 40 11.41 0.56 -2.96
N PRO A 41 12.43 0.09 -3.68
CA PRO A 41 13.63 -0.45 -3.06
C PRO A 41 14.31 0.62 -2.18
N ASP A 42 14.87 0.20 -1.05
CA ASP A 42 15.57 1.08 -0.10
C ASP A 42 16.88 1.70 -0.64
N GLY A 43 17.29 1.30 -1.84
CA GLY A 43 18.49 1.79 -2.50
C GLY A 43 18.69 1.17 -3.87
N THR A 44 19.68 1.66 -4.61
CA THR A 44 19.98 1.20 -5.98
C THR A 44 20.98 0.04 -6.04
N ASP A 45 21.44 -0.45 -4.89
CA ASP A 45 22.39 -1.56 -4.79
C ASP A 45 21.75 -2.93 -5.06
N TYR A 46 22.60 -3.93 -5.34
CA TYR A 46 22.16 -5.29 -5.68
C TYR A 46 21.22 -5.89 -4.62
N ARG A 47 21.53 -5.70 -3.33
CA ARG A 47 20.83 -6.37 -2.24
C ARG A 47 19.45 -5.77 -2.04
N SER A 48 19.35 -4.44 -2.03
CA SER A 48 18.08 -3.72 -1.92
C SER A 48 17.16 -4.02 -3.10
N MET A 49 17.70 -3.98 -4.32
CA MET A 49 16.95 -4.31 -5.54
C MET A 49 16.51 -5.78 -5.59
N ARG A 50 17.38 -6.71 -5.17
CA ARG A 50 17.05 -8.15 -5.15
C ARG A 50 15.93 -8.45 -4.15
N ARG A 51 16.00 -7.87 -2.95
CA ARG A 51 14.95 -8.04 -1.93
C ARG A 51 13.60 -7.56 -2.46
N TYR A 52 13.53 -6.32 -2.94
CA TYR A 52 12.32 -5.72 -3.48
C TYR A 52 11.72 -6.54 -4.64
N LEU A 53 12.53 -6.88 -5.64
CA LEU A 53 12.04 -7.66 -6.79
C LEU A 53 11.62 -9.08 -6.41
N SER A 54 12.29 -9.70 -5.44
CA SER A 54 11.93 -11.03 -4.98
C SER A 54 10.55 -11.02 -4.32
N GLU A 55 10.27 -10.02 -3.48
CA GLU A 55 8.96 -9.87 -2.83
C GLU A 55 7.86 -9.56 -3.86
N PHE A 56 8.09 -8.56 -4.72
CA PHE A 56 7.11 -8.12 -5.71
C PHE A 56 6.76 -9.20 -6.74
N LEU A 57 7.76 -9.89 -7.29
CA LEU A 57 7.55 -10.90 -8.34
C LEU A 57 7.19 -12.29 -7.79
N SER A 58 7.31 -12.53 -6.48
CA SER A 58 6.81 -13.76 -5.86
C SER A 58 5.30 -13.72 -5.61
N ASP A 59 4.68 -12.55 -5.66
CA ASP A 59 3.23 -12.41 -5.47
C ASP A 59 2.46 -13.03 -6.64
N ARG A 60 1.60 -14.01 -6.31
CA ARG A 60 0.72 -14.69 -7.28
C ARG A 60 -0.34 -13.77 -7.87
N ARG A 61 -0.59 -12.61 -7.26
CA ARG A 61 -1.48 -11.57 -7.81
C ARG A 61 -0.82 -10.80 -8.94
N VAL A 62 0.51 -10.80 -9.01
CA VAL A 62 1.29 -10.13 -10.06
C VAL A 62 1.64 -11.11 -11.18
N ILE A 63 1.86 -12.39 -10.85
CA ILE A 63 2.27 -13.42 -11.81
C ILE A 63 1.33 -14.62 -11.76
N ASP A 64 0.69 -14.92 -12.89
CA ASP A 64 -0.27 -16.02 -13.04
C ASP A 64 0.36 -17.31 -13.63
N TYR A 65 1.54 -17.67 -13.14
CA TYR A 65 2.23 -18.92 -13.53
C TYR A 65 2.31 -19.88 -12.34
N SER A 66 2.39 -21.18 -12.65
CA SER A 66 2.58 -22.19 -11.62
C SER A 66 3.86 -21.90 -10.80
N PRO A 67 3.76 -21.82 -9.46
CA PRO A 67 4.88 -21.44 -8.58
C PRO A 67 6.11 -22.33 -8.74
N TRP A 68 5.91 -23.58 -9.10
CA TRP A 68 6.99 -24.56 -9.29
C TRP A 68 7.89 -24.25 -10.47
N PHE A 69 7.35 -23.65 -11.53
CA PHE A 69 8.15 -23.19 -12.68
C PHE A 69 8.62 -21.75 -12.49
N TRP A 70 7.77 -20.91 -11.88
CA TRP A 70 8.07 -19.50 -11.70
C TRP A 70 9.18 -19.25 -10.67
N GLN A 71 9.16 -19.92 -9.52
CA GLN A 71 10.14 -19.66 -8.45
C GLN A 71 11.59 -19.99 -8.89
N PRO A 72 11.88 -21.11 -9.56
CA PRO A 72 13.22 -21.36 -10.10
C PRO A 72 13.63 -20.31 -11.14
N LEU A 73 12.72 -19.93 -12.04
CA LEU A 73 13.00 -18.90 -13.05
C LEU A 73 13.29 -17.53 -12.42
N LEU A 74 12.48 -17.15 -11.42
CA LEU A 74 12.63 -15.92 -10.66
C LEU A 74 13.97 -15.89 -9.93
N GLN A 75 14.28 -16.92 -9.13
CA GLN A 75 15.47 -16.95 -8.28
C GLN A 75 16.77 -17.12 -9.06
N LEU A 76 16.77 -17.92 -10.14
CA LEU A 76 17.98 -18.26 -10.90
C LEU A 76 18.25 -17.32 -12.07
N VAL A 77 17.22 -16.91 -12.81
CA VAL A 77 17.41 -16.14 -14.04
C VAL A 77 17.12 -14.66 -13.82
N ILE A 78 15.95 -14.34 -13.28
CA ILE A 78 15.51 -12.95 -13.14
C ILE A 78 16.37 -12.26 -12.08
N LEU A 79 16.35 -12.70 -10.83
CA LEU A 79 17.06 -12.03 -9.74
C LEU A 79 18.60 -12.07 -9.89
N SER A 80 19.14 -13.00 -10.66
CA SER A 80 20.59 -13.09 -10.94
C SER A 80 21.03 -12.17 -12.09
N ARG A 81 20.20 -11.97 -13.14
CA ARG A 81 20.57 -11.12 -14.29
C ARG A 81 20.14 -9.66 -14.16
N ARG A 82 19.08 -9.37 -13.41
CA ARG A 82 18.43 -8.04 -13.41
C ARG A 82 19.08 -6.89 -12.63
N PRO A 83 20.02 -7.05 -11.69
CA PRO A 83 20.56 -5.91 -10.95
C PRO A 83 21.30 -4.91 -11.86
N PHE A 84 21.96 -5.41 -12.91
CA PHE A 84 22.74 -4.57 -13.84
C PHE A 84 21.88 -3.73 -14.80
N ARG A 85 20.71 -4.23 -15.22
CA ARG A 85 19.81 -3.47 -16.13
C ARG A 85 18.83 -2.56 -15.37
N SER A 86 18.33 -3.00 -14.22
CA SER A 86 17.37 -2.21 -13.42
C SER A 86 18.08 -1.08 -12.67
N GLY A 87 19.25 -1.35 -12.07
CA GLY A 87 20.01 -0.34 -11.33
C GLY A 87 20.43 0.86 -12.19
N LYS A 88 20.70 0.65 -13.49
CA LYS A 88 21.02 1.77 -14.41
C LYS A 88 19.80 2.67 -14.67
N ALA A 89 18.61 2.10 -14.79
CA ALA A 89 17.38 2.86 -14.97
C ALA A 89 17.01 3.62 -13.69
N TYR A 90 17.07 2.98 -12.53
CA TYR A 90 16.81 3.62 -11.23
C TYR A 90 17.84 4.70 -10.89
N ARG A 91 19.13 4.48 -11.18
CA ARG A 91 20.17 5.50 -10.99
C ARG A 91 19.93 6.76 -11.83
N GLY A 92 19.31 6.62 -13.00
CA GLY A 92 18.97 7.77 -13.86
C GLY A 92 17.84 8.65 -13.33
N ILE A 93 17.01 8.13 -12.42
CA ILE A 93 15.87 8.85 -11.81
C ILE A 93 16.05 9.09 -10.31
N TRP A 94 17.19 8.68 -9.73
CA TRP A 94 17.46 8.81 -8.31
C TRP A 94 17.82 10.25 -7.97
N ASN A 95 17.12 10.82 -6.99
CA ASN A 95 17.44 12.15 -6.49
C ASN A 95 18.56 12.08 -5.46
N ASN A 96 19.79 12.41 -5.88
CA ASN A 96 20.98 12.36 -5.03
C ASN A 96 21.06 13.52 -4.03
N GLU A 97 20.14 14.49 -4.05
CA GLU A 97 20.13 15.63 -3.12
C GLU A 97 19.46 15.31 -1.77
N ALA A 98 18.80 14.16 -1.65
CA ALA A 98 18.02 13.77 -0.48
C ALA A 98 18.64 12.61 0.35
N ASP A 99 19.84 12.13 -0.02
CA ASP A 99 20.60 11.09 0.69
C ASP A 99 21.68 11.69 1.62
#